data_AF-A0A959D6R5-F1
#
_entry.id   AF-A0A959D6R5-F1
#
_cell.length_a   1.000
_cell.length_b   1.000
_cell.length_c   1.000
_cell.angle_alpha   90.00
_cell.angle_beta   90.00
_cell.angle_gamma   90.00
#
_symmetry.space_group_name_H-M   'P 1'
#
loop_
_entity.id
_entity.type
_entity.pdbx_description
1 polymer ?
#
loop_
_entity_poly.entity_id
_entity_poly.type
_entity_poly.pdbx_seq_one_letter_code
_entity_poly.pdbx_strand_id
1 'polypeptide(L)'
;MKQSNNLKYLIVVGGPTASGKTAFAIRLARHFGAAIVSADSRQFYREMNIGTAKPTPEELAQVPHYLVDSLSIEEDYSVGKFEHDALQLLEKLFRERDVVVLAGGSGLYVKALCEGLDDFPEVSVETRNEVEEEYREKGLSFLQKELARLDPDYYKEVDRQNPHRLIRALAVSRASGKPFSSFRKSDSAPRPFAPIYLQLHWPRRVLYERINRRVEQMVAGGLVEEARALHPRRRLTALLTVGYQELFSHFEGEISREEAIALIQRNSRRYAKRQLTWYRRDGHWKLLRPTDWELALQYIEESRRKGLRMLCRKAKATPALPAGSGNLEIQLLDVEGERGLLFYSEKVREALLQGPFLRETSDAWAGTLLVHQGALLSDERQAFAFSTLEEEYLQKAGLPEESRPESLPNWMASHWKAFEGKHPEGKIWHLIVIKK
;
A
#
# COMPACT_ATOMS: atom_id res chain seq x y z
N MET A 1 12.59 -7.19 -34.12
CA MET A 1 11.33 -6.88 -33.39
C MET A 1 11.70 -6.04 -32.18
N LYS A 2 11.32 -4.75 -32.16
CA LYS A 2 11.50 -3.90 -30.97
C LYS A 2 10.47 -4.34 -29.93
N GLN A 3 10.89 -5.00 -28.86
CA GLN A 3 10.04 -5.14 -27.67
C GLN A 3 9.77 -3.72 -27.17
N SER A 4 8.54 -3.24 -27.33
CA SER A 4 8.08 -2.05 -26.62
C SER A 4 8.27 -2.33 -25.14
N ASN A 5 9.12 -1.53 -24.49
CA ASN A 5 9.44 -1.60 -23.07
C ASN A 5 8.23 -1.11 -22.25
N ASN A 6 7.07 -1.75 -22.43
CA ASN A 6 5.82 -1.34 -21.80
C ASN A 6 5.81 -1.91 -20.39
N LEU A 7 5.78 -1.01 -19.41
CA LEU A 7 5.80 -1.37 -18.01
C LEU A 7 4.57 -2.22 -17.69
N LYS A 8 4.77 -3.32 -16.96
CA LYS A 8 3.67 -4.19 -16.52
C LYS A 8 3.10 -3.67 -15.22
N TYR A 9 1.78 -3.65 -15.09
CA TYR A 9 1.08 -3.11 -13.93
C TYR A 9 0.22 -4.16 -13.26
N LEU A 10 0.34 -4.26 -11.93
CA LEU A 10 -0.52 -5.08 -11.10
C LEU A 10 -1.46 -4.17 -10.30
N ILE A 11 -2.73 -4.08 -10.69
CA ILE A 11 -3.72 -3.29 -9.95
C ILE A 11 -4.21 -4.12 -8.77
N VAL A 12 -3.86 -3.70 -7.56
CA VAL A 12 -4.17 -4.39 -6.31
C VAL A 12 -5.43 -3.82 -5.69
N VAL A 13 -6.49 -4.63 -5.61
CA VAL A 13 -7.77 -4.29 -4.98
C VAL A 13 -7.86 -4.93 -3.60
N GLY A 14 -7.53 -4.14 -2.58
CA GLY A 14 -7.58 -4.49 -1.18
C GLY A 14 -8.82 -3.94 -0.46
N GLY A 15 -8.98 -4.33 0.80
CA GLY A 15 -10.05 -3.86 1.68
C GLY A 15 -10.64 -4.97 2.56
N PRO A 16 -11.41 -4.63 3.60
CA PRO A 16 -11.97 -5.61 4.52
C PRO A 16 -13.00 -6.53 3.85
N THR A 17 -13.34 -7.64 4.50
CA THR A 17 -14.47 -8.48 4.07
C THR A 17 -15.77 -7.67 3.94
N ALA A 18 -16.65 -8.05 3.02
CA ALA A 18 -17.88 -7.34 2.65
C ALA A 18 -17.72 -5.91 2.06
N SER A 19 -16.50 -5.48 1.71
CA SER A 19 -16.27 -4.16 1.09
C SER A 19 -16.66 -4.06 -0.39
N GLY A 20 -16.87 -5.18 -1.09
CA GLY A 20 -17.21 -5.21 -2.52
C GLY A 20 -16.02 -5.41 -3.47
N LYS A 21 -14.91 -5.99 -2.98
CA LYS A 21 -13.69 -6.21 -3.79
C LYS A 21 -13.94 -6.97 -5.08
N THR A 22 -14.67 -8.08 -5.03
CA THR A 22 -14.93 -8.94 -6.21
C THR A 22 -15.58 -8.16 -7.33
N ALA A 23 -16.74 -7.54 -7.08
CA ALA A 23 -17.44 -6.73 -8.07
C ALA A 23 -16.58 -5.58 -8.63
N PHE A 24 -15.82 -4.90 -7.77
CA PHE A 24 -14.93 -3.82 -8.21
C PHE A 24 -13.76 -4.33 -9.06
N ALA A 25 -13.15 -5.45 -8.68
CA ALA A 25 -12.08 -6.09 -9.42
C ALA A 25 -12.56 -6.58 -10.80
N ILE A 26 -13.76 -7.16 -10.88
CA ILE A 26 -14.40 -7.55 -12.16
C ILE A 26 -14.61 -6.33 -13.05
N ARG A 27 -15.12 -5.22 -12.49
CA ARG A 27 -15.30 -3.97 -13.24
C ARG A 27 -13.97 -3.44 -13.79
N LEU A 28 -12.91 -3.46 -12.99
CA LEU A 28 -11.55 -3.10 -13.43
C LEU A 28 -11.02 -4.05 -14.51
N ALA A 29 -11.16 -5.36 -14.32
CA ALA A 29 -10.68 -6.35 -15.25
C ALA A 29 -11.36 -6.22 -16.62
N ARG A 30 -12.67 -6.01 -16.65
CA ARG A 30 -13.41 -5.72 -17.89
C ARG A 30 -12.94 -4.43 -18.56
N HIS A 31 -12.71 -3.37 -17.79
CA HIS A 31 -12.26 -2.08 -18.33
C HIS A 31 -10.87 -2.17 -18.98
N PHE A 32 -9.94 -2.90 -18.36
CA PHE A 32 -8.55 -3.02 -18.85
C PHE A 32 -8.28 -4.26 -19.73
N GLY A 33 -9.29 -5.10 -20.00
CA GLY A 33 -9.09 -6.39 -20.66
C GLY A 33 -8.16 -7.33 -19.88
N ALA A 34 -8.13 -7.17 -18.55
CA ALA A 34 -7.22 -7.86 -17.65
C ALA A 34 -7.83 -9.15 -17.10
N ALA A 35 -6.97 -10.03 -16.60
CA ALA A 35 -7.36 -11.16 -15.76
C ALA A 35 -7.31 -10.78 -14.28
N ILE A 36 -8.04 -11.54 -13.45
CA ILE A 36 -8.01 -11.43 -11.99
C ILE A 36 -7.20 -12.58 -11.40
N VAL A 37 -6.25 -12.26 -10.54
CA VAL A 37 -5.56 -13.23 -9.67
C VAL A 37 -6.11 -13.05 -8.25
N SER A 38 -6.59 -14.14 -7.63
CA SER A 38 -7.05 -14.10 -6.25
C SER A 38 -5.86 -14.08 -5.28
N ALA A 39 -5.91 -13.17 -4.30
CA ALA A 39 -5.04 -13.13 -3.13
C ALA A 39 -5.87 -13.32 -1.84
N ASP A 40 -6.94 -14.13 -1.91
CA ASP A 40 -7.72 -14.54 -0.75
C ASP A 40 -7.46 -16.02 -0.45
N SER A 41 -6.68 -16.26 0.61
CA SER A 41 -6.20 -17.59 1.00
C SER A 41 -7.31 -18.60 1.33
N ARG A 42 -8.58 -18.18 1.40
CA ARG A 42 -9.71 -19.08 1.64
C ARG A 42 -10.45 -19.43 0.35
N GLN A 43 -10.35 -18.59 -0.68
CA GLN A 43 -10.99 -18.83 -1.98
C GLN A 43 -10.21 -19.80 -2.87
N PHE A 44 -8.99 -20.17 -2.47
CA PHE A 44 -8.16 -21.13 -3.18
C PHE A 44 -8.75 -22.55 -3.16
N TYR A 45 -9.54 -22.86 -2.13
CA TYR A 45 -10.03 -24.21 -1.84
C TYR A 45 -11.37 -24.51 -2.51
N ARG A 46 -11.42 -25.59 -3.31
CA ARG A 46 -12.60 -26.03 -4.08
C ARG A 46 -13.81 -26.31 -3.20
N GLU A 47 -13.56 -26.93 -2.05
CA GLU A 47 -14.62 -27.43 -1.17
C GLU A 47 -15.25 -26.33 -0.31
N MET A 48 -14.68 -25.13 -0.29
CA MET A 48 -15.11 -24.01 0.57
C MET A 48 -15.70 -22.86 -0.27
N ASN A 49 -17.02 -22.82 -0.47
CA ASN A 49 -17.69 -21.86 -1.37
C ASN A 49 -18.41 -20.75 -0.60
N ILE A 50 -19.45 -21.11 0.15
CA ILE A 50 -20.37 -20.17 0.79
C ILE A 50 -19.66 -19.47 1.94
N GLY A 51 -19.00 -20.21 2.82
CA GLY A 51 -18.32 -19.63 3.99
C GLY A 51 -17.15 -18.70 3.66
N THR A 52 -16.61 -18.79 2.44
CA THR A 52 -15.48 -17.98 1.98
C THR A 52 -15.91 -16.80 1.11
N ALA A 53 -17.20 -16.67 0.81
CA ALA A 53 -17.74 -15.72 -0.18
C ALA A 53 -16.94 -15.77 -1.48
N LYS A 54 -16.73 -16.99 -1.99
CA LYS A 54 -16.14 -17.22 -3.30
C LYS A 54 -16.96 -16.50 -4.38
N PRO A 55 -16.33 -15.94 -5.43
CA PRO A 55 -17.08 -15.37 -6.55
C PRO A 55 -18.07 -16.40 -7.12
N THR A 56 -19.27 -15.97 -7.47
CA THR A 56 -20.29 -16.89 -8.02
C THR A 56 -19.92 -17.36 -9.43
N PRO A 57 -20.50 -18.45 -9.95
CA PRO A 57 -20.29 -18.87 -11.34
C PRO A 57 -20.52 -17.74 -12.35
N GLU A 58 -21.52 -16.88 -12.12
CA GLU A 58 -21.82 -15.72 -12.96
C GLU A 58 -20.76 -14.62 -12.86
N GLU A 59 -20.13 -14.44 -11.70
CA GLU A 59 -18.99 -13.54 -11.52
C GLU A 59 -17.72 -14.10 -12.19
N LEU A 60 -17.47 -15.41 -12.04
CA LEU A 60 -16.34 -16.11 -12.64
C LEU A 60 -16.43 -16.15 -14.18
N ALA A 61 -17.64 -16.21 -14.74
CA ALA A 61 -17.86 -16.22 -16.19
C ALA A 61 -17.60 -14.84 -16.85
N GLN A 62 -17.57 -13.75 -16.09
CA GLN A 62 -17.40 -12.40 -16.65
C GLN A 62 -15.97 -12.10 -17.09
N VAL A 63 -14.97 -12.59 -16.36
CA VAL A 63 -13.54 -12.39 -16.63
C VAL A 63 -12.74 -13.58 -16.12
N PRO A 64 -11.57 -13.91 -16.72
CA PRO A 64 -10.72 -14.97 -16.21
C PRO A 64 -10.28 -14.71 -14.76
N HIS A 65 -10.56 -15.67 -13.89
CA HIS A 65 -10.09 -15.67 -12.50
C HIS A 65 -9.09 -16.81 -12.31
N TYR A 66 -7.98 -16.51 -11.62
CA TYR A 66 -6.94 -17.46 -11.29
C TYR A 66 -6.77 -17.60 -9.79
N LEU A 67 -6.28 -18.77 -9.36
CA LEU A 67 -6.09 -19.15 -7.96
C LEU A 67 -7.39 -19.17 -7.15
N VAL A 68 -8.55 -19.20 -7.81
CA VAL A 68 -9.82 -19.62 -7.21
C VAL A 68 -9.99 -21.10 -7.55
N ASP A 69 -10.39 -21.93 -6.60
CA ASP A 69 -10.59 -23.38 -6.84
C ASP A 69 -9.35 -24.13 -7.34
N SER A 70 -8.17 -23.60 -7.03
CA SER A 70 -6.90 -24.17 -7.45
C SER A 70 -6.42 -25.31 -6.56
N LEU A 71 -6.96 -25.46 -5.36
CA LEU A 71 -6.49 -26.41 -4.33
C LEU A 71 -7.64 -27.20 -3.69
N SER A 72 -7.34 -28.39 -3.20
CA SER A 72 -8.14 -29.12 -2.21
C SER A 72 -7.80 -28.64 -0.81
N ILE A 73 -8.77 -28.66 0.11
CA ILE A 73 -8.55 -28.42 1.55
C ILE A 73 -7.53 -29.36 2.21
N GLU A 74 -7.20 -30.49 1.57
CA GLU A 74 -6.20 -31.45 2.02
C GLU A 74 -4.77 -31.07 1.59
N GLU A 75 -4.61 -30.07 0.72
CA GLU A 75 -3.31 -29.60 0.24
C GLU A 75 -2.72 -28.52 1.14
N ASP A 76 -1.45 -28.73 1.55
CA ASP A 76 -0.69 -27.73 2.30
C ASP A 76 -0.26 -26.56 1.40
N TYR A 77 -0.80 -25.39 1.70
CA TYR A 77 -0.51 -24.17 0.96
C TYR A 77 -0.02 -23.03 1.87
N SER A 78 1.23 -22.63 1.65
CA SER A 78 1.87 -21.56 2.40
C SER A 78 1.86 -20.26 1.59
N VAL A 79 2.09 -19.13 2.26
CA VAL A 79 2.24 -17.85 1.57
C VAL A 79 3.46 -17.82 0.64
N GLY A 80 4.52 -18.59 0.95
CA GLY A 80 5.68 -18.73 0.07
C GLY A 80 5.36 -19.51 -1.20
N LYS A 81 4.58 -20.59 -1.11
CA LYS A 81 4.06 -21.31 -2.28
C LYS A 81 3.18 -20.39 -3.13
N PHE A 82 2.27 -19.64 -2.50
CA PHE A 82 1.46 -18.64 -3.19
C PHE A 82 2.30 -17.61 -3.93
N GLU A 83 3.31 -17.02 -3.29
CA GLU A 83 4.19 -16.05 -3.94
C GLU A 83 4.84 -16.64 -5.18
N HIS A 84 5.41 -17.84 -5.06
CA HIS A 84 6.04 -18.55 -6.18
C HIS A 84 5.06 -18.80 -7.33
N ASP A 85 3.92 -19.44 -7.05
CA ASP A 85 2.92 -19.81 -8.05
C ASP A 85 2.31 -18.56 -8.72
N ALA A 86 2.00 -17.53 -7.94
CA ALA A 86 1.43 -16.30 -8.44
C ALA A 86 2.44 -15.52 -9.30
N LEU A 87 3.74 -15.51 -8.97
CA LEU A 87 4.76 -14.90 -9.82
C LEU A 87 4.91 -15.62 -11.16
N GLN A 88 4.93 -16.95 -11.16
CA GLN A 88 4.98 -17.73 -12.40
C GLN A 88 3.73 -17.50 -13.27
N LEU A 89 2.56 -17.42 -12.64
CA LEU A 89 1.32 -17.08 -13.33
C LEU A 89 1.37 -15.67 -13.92
N LEU A 90 1.81 -14.67 -13.13
CA LEU A 90 1.93 -13.29 -13.58
C LEU A 90 2.90 -13.17 -14.75
N GLU A 91 4.02 -13.91 -14.74
CA GLU A 91 4.95 -13.94 -15.87
C GLU A 91 4.25 -14.38 -17.17
N LYS A 92 3.41 -15.41 -17.11
CA LYS A 92 2.62 -15.87 -18.25
C LYS A 92 1.58 -14.83 -18.68
N LEU A 93 0.81 -14.29 -17.73
CA LEU A 93 -0.23 -13.30 -18.02
C LEU A 93 0.34 -12.02 -18.62
N PHE A 94 1.50 -11.56 -18.14
CA PHE A 94 2.14 -10.35 -18.64
C PHE A 94 2.78 -10.51 -20.03
N ARG A 95 2.91 -11.72 -20.57
CA ARG A 95 3.29 -11.91 -21.98
C ARG A 95 2.18 -11.45 -22.94
N GLU A 96 0.92 -11.55 -22.51
CA GLU A 96 -0.25 -11.22 -23.32
C GLU A 96 -0.89 -9.89 -22.92
N ARG A 97 -0.65 -9.42 -21.70
CA ARG A 97 -1.34 -8.28 -21.09
C ARG A 97 -0.34 -7.31 -20.46
N ASP A 98 -0.67 -6.03 -20.45
CA ASP A 98 0.10 -5.02 -19.71
C ASP A 98 -0.44 -4.78 -18.30
N VAL A 99 -1.69 -5.18 -18.05
CA VAL A 99 -2.39 -4.99 -16.79
C VAL A 99 -2.94 -6.34 -16.32
N VAL A 100 -2.72 -6.64 -15.04
CA VAL A 100 -3.37 -7.72 -14.30
C VAL A 100 -4.00 -7.14 -13.05
N VAL A 101 -5.13 -7.67 -12.61
CA VAL A 101 -5.79 -7.26 -11.36
C VAL A 101 -5.52 -8.31 -10.29
N LEU A 102 -5.01 -7.90 -9.13
CA LEU A 102 -4.92 -8.74 -7.93
C LEU A 102 -6.08 -8.37 -7.00
N ALA A 103 -6.93 -9.33 -6.63
CA ALA A 103 -8.06 -9.07 -5.74
C ALA A 103 -7.99 -9.96 -4.49
N GLY A 104 -8.08 -9.39 -3.29
CA GLY A 104 -8.03 -10.22 -2.09
C GLY A 104 -8.09 -9.47 -0.76
N GLY A 105 -8.45 -10.19 0.30
CA GLY A 105 -8.48 -9.70 1.67
C GLY A 105 -7.28 -10.08 2.52
N SER A 106 -6.38 -10.94 2.03
CA SER A 106 -5.24 -11.43 2.80
C SER A 106 -4.03 -10.53 2.60
N GLY A 107 -3.89 -9.51 3.46
CA GLY A 107 -2.80 -8.54 3.40
C GLY A 107 -1.40 -9.15 3.37
N LEU A 108 -1.18 -10.27 4.06
CA LEU A 108 0.10 -11.00 4.02
C LEU A 108 0.41 -11.59 2.63
N TYR A 109 -0.61 -12.08 1.91
CA TYR A 109 -0.45 -12.66 0.57
C TYR A 109 -0.20 -11.57 -0.47
N VAL A 110 -0.95 -10.46 -0.37
CA VAL A 110 -0.70 -9.26 -1.19
C VAL A 110 0.73 -8.74 -0.98
N LYS A 111 1.15 -8.61 0.29
CA LYS A 111 2.51 -8.18 0.63
C LYS A 111 3.55 -9.14 0.06
N ALA A 112 3.40 -10.44 0.28
CA ALA A 112 4.30 -11.45 -0.26
C ALA A 112 4.46 -11.30 -1.77
N LEU A 113 3.36 -11.20 -2.52
CA LEU A 113 3.44 -11.08 -3.98
C LEU A 113 4.03 -9.74 -4.45
N CYS A 114 3.67 -8.63 -3.83
CA CYS A 114 4.06 -7.31 -4.32
C CYS A 114 5.42 -6.83 -3.80
N GLU A 115 5.77 -7.23 -2.58
CA GLU A 115 6.95 -6.77 -1.84
C GLU A 115 7.93 -7.90 -1.52
N GLY A 116 7.60 -9.17 -1.79
CA GLY A 116 8.46 -10.30 -1.44
C GLY A 116 8.33 -10.78 -0.01
N LEU A 117 8.85 -11.98 0.23
CA LEU A 117 9.04 -12.54 1.56
C LEU A 117 10.51 -12.64 1.91
N ASP A 118 10.78 -12.58 3.21
CA ASP A 118 12.05 -13.02 3.78
C ASP A 118 12.27 -14.50 3.46
N ASP A 119 13.48 -14.82 3.01
CA ASP A 119 13.89 -16.19 2.71
C ASP A 119 14.26 -16.91 4.00
N PHE A 120 13.39 -17.84 4.42
CA PHE A 120 13.59 -18.66 5.60
C PHE A 120 13.92 -20.10 5.18
N PRO A 121 14.82 -20.79 5.89
CA PRO A 121 15.13 -22.18 5.63
C PRO A 121 13.90 -23.06 5.88
N GLU A 122 13.83 -24.19 5.16
CA GLU A 122 12.84 -25.22 5.44
C GLU A 122 13.05 -25.77 6.85
N VAL A 123 11.96 -25.81 7.62
CA VAL A 123 11.94 -26.37 8.96
C VAL A 123 11.25 -27.71 8.88
N SER A 124 11.94 -28.77 9.29
CA SER A 124 11.37 -30.11 9.29
C SER A 124 10.18 -30.21 10.26
N VAL A 125 9.26 -31.12 9.96
CA VAL A 125 8.07 -31.35 10.80
C VAL A 125 8.49 -31.80 12.19
N GLU A 126 9.58 -32.57 12.28
CA GLU A 126 10.17 -33.06 13.53
C GLU A 126 10.63 -31.88 14.42
N THR A 127 11.45 -30.97 13.90
CA THR A 127 11.94 -29.81 14.68
C THR A 127 10.79 -28.91 15.12
N ARG A 128 9.76 -28.76 14.30
CA ARG A 128 8.57 -28.00 14.69
C ARG A 128 7.80 -28.69 15.81
N ASN A 129 7.56 -29.99 15.68
CA ASN A 129 6.85 -30.79 16.67
C ASN A 129 7.58 -30.83 18.01
N GLU A 130 8.92 -30.88 18.01
CA GLU A 130 9.74 -30.78 19.21
C GLU A 130 9.48 -29.48 19.97
N VAL A 131 9.54 -28.33 19.28
CA VAL A 131 9.28 -27.02 19.92
C VAL A 131 7.82 -26.91 20.41
N GLU A 132 6.87 -27.48 19.66
CA GLU A 132 5.45 -27.52 20.04
C GLU A 132 5.19 -28.44 21.26
N GLU A 133 5.90 -29.56 21.39
CA GLU A 133 5.84 -30.43 22.57
C GLU A 133 6.45 -29.72 23.79
N GLU A 134 7.61 -29.09 23.64
CA GLU A 134 8.21 -28.33 24.73
C GLU A 134 7.32 -27.16 25.20
N TYR A 135 6.59 -26.53 24.27
CA TYR A 135 5.59 -25.54 24.62
C TYR A 135 4.44 -26.15 25.43
N ARG A 136 3.95 -27.34 25.04
CA ARG A 136 2.89 -28.05 25.78
C ARG A 136 3.32 -28.44 27.18
N GLU A 137 4.56 -28.91 27.35
CA GLU A 137 5.09 -29.36 28.64
C GLU A 137 5.52 -28.21 29.55
N LYS A 138 6.27 -27.24 29.00
CA LYS A 138 6.99 -26.21 29.78
C LYS A 138 6.34 -24.82 29.71
N GLY A 139 5.36 -24.65 28.81
CA GLY A 139 4.57 -23.43 28.68
C GLY A 139 5.27 -22.26 27.99
N LEU A 140 4.58 -21.11 27.97
CA LEU A 140 5.01 -19.90 27.27
C LEU A 140 6.34 -19.32 27.81
N SER A 141 6.56 -19.44 29.12
CA SER A 141 7.75 -18.90 29.78
C SER A 141 9.03 -19.56 29.27
N PHE A 142 8.97 -20.85 28.91
CA PHE A 142 10.07 -21.55 28.25
C PHE A 142 10.38 -20.95 26.88
N LEU A 143 9.36 -20.78 26.02
CA LEU A 143 9.55 -20.21 24.69
C LEU A 143 10.16 -18.79 24.76
N GLN A 144 9.72 -17.99 25.73
CA GLN A 144 10.24 -16.65 25.93
C GLN A 144 11.72 -16.66 26.34
N LYS A 145 12.09 -17.51 27.30
CA LYS A 145 13.49 -17.64 27.76
C LYS A 145 14.41 -18.15 26.66
N GLU A 146 13.99 -19.19 25.95
CA GLU A 146 14.79 -19.76 24.87
C GLU A 146 14.95 -18.79 23.70
N LEU A 147 13.90 -18.06 23.32
CA LEU A 147 14.02 -17.09 22.23
C LEU A 147 14.88 -15.89 22.65
N ALA A 148 14.75 -15.41 23.89
CA ALA A 148 15.61 -14.35 24.40
C ALA A 148 17.10 -14.74 24.41
N ARG A 149 17.41 -16.04 24.57
CA ARG A 149 18.77 -16.57 24.52
C ARG A 149 19.28 -16.74 23.08
N LEU A 150 18.47 -17.31 22.19
CA LEU A 150 18.87 -17.64 20.81
C LEU A 150 18.82 -16.45 19.85
N ASP A 151 17.89 -15.53 20.07
CA ASP A 151 17.66 -14.36 19.20
C ASP A 151 17.17 -13.15 20.02
N PRO A 152 18.08 -12.48 20.74
CA PRO A 152 17.74 -11.33 21.58
C PRO A 152 17.12 -10.18 20.80
N ASP A 153 17.48 -10.02 19.51
CA ASP A 153 17.01 -8.93 18.68
C ASP A 153 15.57 -9.14 18.25
N TYR A 154 15.24 -10.34 17.73
CA TYR A 154 13.84 -10.64 17.43
C TYR A 154 12.96 -10.67 18.69
N TYR A 155 13.50 -11.10 19.84
CA TYR A 155 12.77 -11.10 21.11
C TYR A 155 12.32 -9.69 21.58
N LYS A 156 13.03 -8.63 21.18
CA LYS A 156 12.63 -7.24 21.47
C LYS A 156 11.42 -6.79 20.65
N GLU A 157 11.28 -7.31 19.43
CA GLU A 157 10.24 -6.89 18.48
C GLU A 157 8.99 -7.77 18.51
N VAL A 158 9.15 -9.07 18.78
CA VAL A 158 8.07 -10.03 18.69
C VAL A 158 7.03 -9.82 19.79
N ASP A 159 5.77 -10.11 19.47
CA ASP A 159 4.72 -10.24 20.48
C ASP A 159 4.99 -11.49 21.33
N ARG A 160 5.55 -11.26 22.52
CA ARG A 160 5.97 -12.30 23.48
C ARG A 160 4.80 -13.10 24.05
N GLN A 161 3.56 -12.64 23.86
CA GLN A 161 2.35 -13.36 24.27
C GLN A 161 1.79 -14.25 23.15
N ASN A 162 2.43 -14.28 21.99
CA ASN A 162 1.98 -15.07 20.84
C ASN A 162 2.83 -16.34 20.68
N PRO A 163 2.39 -17.50 21.19
CA PRO A 163 3.18 -18.73 21.18
C PRO A 163 3.54 -19.16 19.75
N HIS A 164 2.65 -19.00 18.77
CA HIS A 164 2.93 -19.38 17.38
C HIS A 164 4.11 -18.60 16.78
N ARG A 165 4.27 -17.32 17.14
CA ARG A 165 5.42 -16.52 16.66
C ARG A 165 6.73 -16.96 17.30
N LEU A 166 6.69 -17.30 18.59
CA LEU A 166 7.86 -17.79 19.32
C LEU A 166 8.27 -19.17 18.84
N ILE A 167 7.32 -20.11 18.71
CA ILE A 167 7.53 -21.46 18.18
C ILE A 167 8.17 -21.38 16.79
N ARG A 168 7.62 -20.55 15.88
CA ARG A 168 8.18 -20.39 14.53
C ARG A 168 9.64 -19.91 14.58
N ALA A 169 9.93 -18.88 15.38
CA ALA A 169 11.28 -18.35 15.44
C ALA A 169 12.27 -19.34 16.05
N LEU A 170 11.88 -20.03 17.11
CA LEU A 170 12.70 -21.08 17.72
C LEU A 170 12.94 -22.24 16.75
N ALA A 171 11.90 -22.70 16.05
CA ALA A 171 12.03 -23.81 15.11
C ALA A 171 12.96 -23.45 13.93
N VAL A 172 12.85 -22.23 13.39
CA VAL A 172 13.79 -21.72 12.38
C VAL A 172 15.21 -21.59 12.93
N SER A 173 15.37 -21.02 14.14
CA SER A 173 16.68 -20.85 14.73
C SER A 173 17.38 -22.17 15.02
N ARG A 174 16.63 -23.19 15.45
CA ARG A 174 17.15 -24.55 15.70
C ARG A 174 17.48 -25.27 14.40
N ALA A 175 16.58 -25.24 13.41
CA ALA A 175 16.80 -25.92 12.13
C ALA A 175 18.02 -25.34 11.37
N SER A 176 18.23 -24.03 11.47
CA SER A 176 19.27 -23.34 10.71
C SER A 176 20.58 -23.08 11.47
N GLY A 177 20.55 -23.21 12.81
CA GLY A 177 21.64 -22.80 13.69
C GLY A 177 21.88 -21.28 13.74
N LYS A 178 21.04 -20.45 13.13
CA LYS A 178 21.19 -18.99 13.06
C LYS A 178 19.97 -18.28 13.67
N PRO A 179 20.11 -17.08 14.25
CA PRO A 179 18.97 -16.31 14.76
C PRO A 179 17.90 -16.06 13.68
N PHE A 180 16.62 -16.13 14.03
CA PHE A 180 15.49 -15.84 13.14
C PHE A 180 15.58 -14.44 12.52
N SER A 181 16.04 -13.45 13.30
CA SER A 181 16.32 -12.08 12.87
C SER A 181 17.32 -11.99 11.71
N SER A 182 18.27 -12.93 11.60
CA SER A 182 19.26 -12.93 10.52
C SER A 182 18.69 -13.23 9.14
N PHE A 183 17.49 -13.82 9.07
CA PHE A 183 16.78 -14.11 7.83
C PHE A 183 15.84 -12.99 7.40
N ARG A 184 15.56 -12.02 8.28
CA ARG A 184 14.77 -10.84 7.95
C ARG A 184 15.62 -9.88 7.12
N LYS A 185 15.53 -9.99 5.80
CA LYS A 185 16.27 -9.12 4.88
C LYS A 185 15.38 -7.96 4.46
N SER A 186 15.92 -6.74 4.47
CA SER A 186 15.18 -5.56 4.01
C SER A 186 14.99 -5.52 2.48
N ASP A 187 15.81 -6.25 1.72
CA ASP A 187 15.83 -6.18 0.27
C ASP A 187 15.24 -7.44 -0.34
N SER A 188 13.96 -7.34 -0.69
CA SER A 188 13.28 -8.34 -1.49
C SER A 188 13.64 -8.22 -2.97
N ALA A 189 13.50 -9.32 -3.71
CA ALA A 189 13.76 -9.33 -5.13
C ALA A 189 12.83 -8.35 -5.88
N PRO A 190 13.36 -7.55 -6.82
CA PRO A 190 12.56 -6.60 -7.57
C PRO A 190 11.47 -7.32 -8.36
N ARG A 191 10.24 -6.79 -8.33
CA ARG A 191 9.12 -7.35 -9.09
C ARG A 191 9.14 -6.90 -10.55
N PRO A 192 8.79 -7.78 -11.51
CA PRO A 192 8.74 -7.44 -12.93
C PRO A 192 7.51 -6.59 -13.31
N PHE A 193 6.80 -6.04 -12.31
CA PHE A 193 5.61 -5.23 -12.47
C PHE A 193 5.58 -4.10 -11.42
N ALA A 194 4.86 -3.04 -11.73
CA ALA A 194 4.57 -1.94 -10.81
C ALA A 194 3.19 -2.15 -10.16
N PRO A 195 3.11 -2.37 -8.83
CA PRO A 195 1.83 -2.47 -8.14
C PRO A 195 1.15 -1.10 -8.00
N ILE A 196 -0.17 -1.05 -8.18
CA ILE A 196 -1.02 0.12 -7.95
C ILE A 196 -2.07 -0.26 -6.91
N TYR A 197 -2.03 0.36 -5.73
CA TYR A 197 -2.79 -0.09 -4.57
C TYR A 197 -4.08 0.70 -4.35
N LEU A 198 -5.20 -0.01 -4.41
CA LEU A 198 -6.54 0.53 -4.19
C LEU A 198 -7.16 -0.15 -2.97
N GLN A 199 -7.64 0.62 -2.00
CA GLN A 199 -8.32 0.10 -0.82
C GLN A 199 -9.77 0.52 -0.81
N LEU A 200 -10.67 -0.45 -0.94
CA LEU A 200 -12.10 -0.22 -0.75
C LEU A 200 -12.41 0.02 0.72
N HIS A 201 -13.10 1.13 0.98
CA HIS A 201 -13.43 1.62 2.31
C HIS A 201 -14.93 1.87 2.47
N TRP A 202 -15.41 1.64 3.69
CA TRP A 202 -16.76 1.94 4.14
C TRP A 202 -16.71 2.54 5.55
N PRO A 203 -17.61 3.47 5.92
CA PRO A 203 -17.81 3.84 7.31
C PRO A 203 -18.03 2.60 8.17
N ARG A 204 -17.39 2.54 9.35
CA ARG A 204 -17.33 1.33 10.18
C ARG A 204 -18.72 0.74 10.48
N ARG A 205 -19.69 1.59 10.78
CA ARG A 205 -21.08 1.17 11.04
C ARG A 205 -21.67 0.44 9.83
N VAL A 206 -21.58 1.04 8.65
CA VAL A 206 -22.07 0.47 7.38
C VAL A 206 -21.35 -0.84 7.06
N LEU A 207 -20.03 -0.90 7.26
CA LEU A 207 -19.27 -2.14 7.05
C LEU A 207 -19.78 -3.28 7.95
N TYR A 208 -20.09 -3.00 9.21
CA TYR A 208 -20.59 -4.01 10.14
C TYR A 208 -21.99 -4.48 9.80
N GLU A 209 -22.88 -3.58 9.40
CA GLU A 209 -24.21 -3.93 8.90
C GLU A 209 -24.12 -4.81 7.65
N ARG A 210 -23.20 -4.50 6.73
CA ARG A 210 -22.94 -5.32 5.53
C ARG A 210 -22.40 -6.70 5.89
N ILE A 211 -21.48 -6.79 6.86
CA ILE A 211 -20.94 -8.07 7.34
C ILE A 211 -22.06 -8.93 7.92
N ASN A 212 -22.89 -8.37 8.80
CA ASN A 212 -23.97 -9.12 9.45
C ASN A 212 -24.95 -9.68 8.42
N ARG A 213 -25.41 -8.82 7.51
CA ARG A 213 -26.30 -9.21 6.41
C ARG A 213 -25.69 -10.27 5.50
N ARG A 214 -24.37 -10.19 5.24
CA ARG A 214 -23.68 -11.22 4.45
C ARG A 214 -23.68 -12.57 5.16
N VAL A 215 -23.52 -12.60 6.48
CA VAL A 215 -23.60 -13.86 7.24
C VAL A 215 -25.01 -14.44 7.18
N GLU A 216 -26.04 -13.60 7.31
CA GLU A 216 -27.44 -14.03 7.15
C GLU A 216 -27.68 -14.62 5.75
N GLN A 217 -27.17 -13.96 4.71
CA GLN A 217 -27.24 -14.46 3.33
C GLN A 217 -26.48 -15.78 3.14
N MET A 218 -25.31 -15.94 3.76
CA MET A 218 -24.57 -17.21 3.72
C MET A 218 -25.35 -18.34 4.38
N VAL A 219 -25.93 -18.08 5.56
CA VAL A 219 -26.77 -19.08 6.27
C VAL A 219 -27.99 -19.46 5.43
N ALA A 220 -28.68 -18.48 4.85
CA ALA A 220 -29.81 -18.72 3.96
C ALA A 220 -29.40 -19.45 2.66
N GLY A 221 -28.16 -19.23 2.21
CA GLY A 221 -27.59 -19.83 1.01
C GLY A 221 -26.99 -21.22 1.19
N GLY A 222 -27.08 -21.83 2.37
CA GLY A 222 -26.64 -23.20 2.61
C GLY A 222 -25.30 -23.35 3.36
N LEU A 223 -24.83 -22.32 4.06
CA LEU A 223 -23.57 -22.37 4.81
C LEU A 223 -23.56 -23.51 5.85
N VAL A 224 -24.70 -23.78 6.48
CA VAL A 224 -24.80 -24.81 7.53
C VAL A 224 -24.58 -26.20 6.94
N GLU A 225 -25.14 -26.44 5.75
CA GLU A 225 -25.05 -27.68 5.00
C GLU A 225 -23.64 -27.88 4.46
N GLU A 226 -23.03 -26.83 3.89
CA GLU A 226 -21.62 -26.84 3.46
C GLU A 226 -20.69 -27.16 4.65
N ALA A 227 -20.85 -26.47 5.79
CA ALA A 227 -20.05 -26.74 6.96
C ALA A 227 -20.27 -28.17 7.48
N ARG A 228 -21.51 -28.69 7.47
CA ARG A 228 -21.81 -30.06 7.90
C ARG A 228 -21.09 -31.09 7.03
N ALA A 229 -21.03 -30.88 5.72
CA ALA A 229 -20.30 -31.75 4.80
C ALA A 229 -18.78 -31.75 5.06
N LEU A 230 -18.23 -30.62 5.52
CA LEU A 230 -16.79 -30.46 5.80
C LEU A 230 -16.40 -30.85 7.24
N HIS A 231 -17.37 -31.02 8.13
CA HIS A 231 -17.15 -31.34 9.55
C HIS A 231 -16.24 -32.56 9.80
N PRO A 232 -16.30 -33.67 9.02
CA PRO A 232 -15.37 -34.80 9.19
C PRO A 232 -13.89 -34.38 9.07
N ARG A 233 -13.61 -33.33 8.31
CA ARG A 233 -12.26 -32.80 8.05
C ARG A 233 -11.91 -31.57 8.90
N ARG A 234 -12.73 -31.21 9.90
CA ARG A 234 -12.64 -29.95 10.68
C ARG A 234 -11.28 -29.58 11.28
N ARG A 235 -10.36 -30.55 11.42
CA ARG A 235 -9.00 -30.35 11.95
C ARG A 235 -8.02 -29.77 10.92
N LEU A 236 -8.37 -29.74 9.63
CA LEU A 236 -7.52 -29.18 8.59
C LEU A 236 -7.38 -27.66 8.71
N THR A 237 -6.16 -27.15 8.49
CA THR A 237 -5.81 -25.72 8.60
C THR A 237 -6.69 -24.82 7.72
N ALA A 238 -7.13 -25.30 6.56
CA ALA A 238 -8.06 -24.57 5.68
C ALA A 238 -9.38 -24.24 6.39
N LEU A 239 -9.88 -25.17 7.21
CA LEU A 239 -11.16 -25.10 7.91
C LEU A 239 -11.09 -24.37 9.26
N LEU A 240 -9.89 -23.94 9.71
CA LEU A 240 -9.71 -22.98 10.80
C LEU A 240 -10.08 -21.55 10.36
N THR A 241 -11.27 -21.40 9.82
CA THR A 241 -11.80 -20.20 9.17
C THR A 241 -13.10 -19.77 9.87
N VAL A 242 -13.28 -18.45 10.05
CA VAL A 242 -14.52 -17.87 10.59
C VAL A 242 -15.69 -18.27 9.69
N GLY A 243 -16.79 -18.72 10.30
CA GLY A 243 -17.91 -19.34 9.59
C GLY A 243 -17.98 -20.84 9.88
N TYR A 244 -16.87 -21.55 9.68
CA TYR A 244 -16.80 -23.01 9.83
C TYR A 244 -16.55 -23.41 11.27
N GLN A 245 -15.58 -22.80 11.96
CA GLN A 245 -15.24 -23.16 13.34
C GLN A 245 -16.44 -23.01 14.29
N GLU A 246 -17.18 -21.90 14.16
CA GLU A 246 -18.37 -21.67 14.97
C GLU A 246 -19.48 -22.71 14.69
N LEU A 247 -19.64 -23.13 13.43
CA LEU A 247 -20.61 -24.17 13.09
C LEU A 247 -20.16 -25.56 13.55
N PHE A 248 -18.86 -25.84 13.58
CA PHE A 248 -18.34 -27.09 14.11
C PHE A 248 -18.61 -27.21 15.62
N SER A 249 -18.35 -26.16 16.41
CA SER A 249 -18.74 -26.13 17.83
C SER A 249 -20.24 -26.37 18.02
N HIS A 250 -21.09 -25.85 17.13
CA HIS A 250 -22.52 -26.15 17.15
C HIS A 250 -22.81 -27.63 16.86
N PHE A 251 -22.16 -28.24 15.87
CA PHE A 251 -22.33 -29.66 15.54
C PHE A 251 -21.81 -30.60 16.63
N GLU A 252 -20.85 -30.15 17.43
CA GLU A 252 -20.32 -30.85 18.61
C GLU A 252 -21.19 -30.66 19.86
N GLY A 253 -22.26 -29.85 19.78
CA GLY A 253 -23.20 -29.63 20.89
C GLY A 253 -22.70 -28.64 21.94
N GLU A 254 -21.59 -27.93 21.68
CA GLU A 254 -20.99 -26.98 22.61
C GLU A 254 -21.80 -25.67 22.70
N ILE A 255 -22.42 -25.26 21.58
CA ILE A 255 -23.20 -24.02 21.46
C ILE A 255 -24.46 -24.22 20.61
N SER A 256 -25.45 -23.34 20.81
CA SER A 256 -26.66 -23.31 19.97
C SER A 256 -26.37 -22.82 18.55
N ARG A 257 -27.29 -23.11 17.61
CA ARG A 257 -27.19 -22.63 16.22
C ARG A 257 -27.22 -21.10 16.16
N GLU A 258 -28.09 -20.50 16.96
CA GLU A 258 -28.28 -19.06 17.06
C GLU A 258 -27.00 -18.40 17.60
N GLU A 259 -26.38 -19.00 18.61
CA GLU A 259 -25.11 -18.55 19.15
C GLU A 259 -23.97 -18.67 18.12
N ALA A 260 -23.88 -19.78 17.39
CA ALA A 260 -22.90 -19.94 16.33
C ALA A 260 -23.01 -18.82 15.28
N ILE A 261 -24.22 -18.51 14.80
CA ILE A 261 -24.46 -17.42 13.84
C ILE A 261 -24.02 -16.06 14.42
N ALA A 262 -24.38 -15.77 15.67
CA ALA A 262 -23.96 -14.54 16.34
C ALA A 262 -22.42 -14.43 16.47
N LEU A 263 -21.76 -15.55 16.76
CA LEU A 263 -20.30 -15.65 16.82
C LEU A 263 -19.65 -15.43 15.45
N ILE A 264 -20.20 -16.00 14.37
CA ILE A 264 -19.71 -15.78 13.00
C ILE A 264 -19.77 -14.30 12.65
N GLN A 265 -20.89 -13.62 12.95
CA GLN A 265 -21.02 -12.18 12.71
C GLN A 265 -19.97 -11.40 13.52
N ARG A 266 -19.84 -11.70 14.82
CA ARG A 266 -18.86 -11.05 15.71
C ARG A 266 -17.42 -11.24 15.24
N ASN A 267 -17.03 -12.47 14.94
CA ASN A 267 -15.67 -12.83 14.56
C ASN A 267 -15.34 -12.32 13.15
N SER A 268 -16.33 -12.25 12.25
CA SER A 268 -16.20 -11.59 10.94
C SER A 268 -15.93 -10.09 11.08
N ARG A 269 -16.60 -9.38 12.01
CA ARG A 269 -16.30 -7.97 12.33
C ARG A 269 -14.91 -7.78 12.95
N ARG A 270 -14.47 -8.71 13.81
CA ARG A 270 -13.10 -8.73 14.37
C ARG A 270 -12.06 -8.95 13.27
N TYR A 271 -12.32 -9.84 12.32
CA TYR A 271 -11.46 -10.06 11.16
C TYR A 271 -11.36 -8.82 10.28
N ALA A 272 -12.49 -8.19 9.96
CA ALA A 272 -12.50 -6.92 9.22
C ALA A 272 -11.69 -5.81 9.93
N LYS A 273 -11.79 -5.72 11.27
CA LYS A 273 -10.95 -4.80 12.06
C LYS A 273 -9.45 -5.10 11.87
N ARG A 274 -9.04 -6.37 11.93
CA ARG A 274 -7.63 -6.77 11.69
C ARG A 274 -7.16 -6.40 10.29
N GLN A 275 -7.99 -6.62 9.27
CA GLN A 275 -7.69 -6.22 7.89
C GLN A 275 -7.50 -4.70 7.77
N LEU A 276 -8.39 -3.90 8.37
CA LEU A 276 -8.24 -2.44 8.40
C LEU A 276 -6.98 -1.99 9.14
N THR A 277 -6.62 -2.65 10.24
CA THR A 277 -5.35 -2.38 10.95
C THR A 277 -4.14 -2.69 10.06
N TRP A 278 -4.18 -3.74 9.25
CA TRP A 278 -3.11 -4.08 8.31
C TRP A 278 -2.90 -2.94 7.30
N TYR A 279 -3.94 -2.53 6.59
CA TYR A 279 -3.83 -1.50 5.55
C TYR A 279 -3.41 -0.11 6.05
N ARG A 280 -3.63 0.21 7.32
CA ARG A 280 -3.19 1.48 7.92
C ARG A 280 -1.68 1.61 8.08
N ARG A 281 -0.95 0.48 8.06
CA ARG A 281 0.50 0.48 8.34
C ARG A 281 1.33 0.99 7.17
N ASP A 282 0.87 0.79 5.94
CA ASP A 282 1.77 0.83 4.78
C ASP A 282 1.64 2.11 3.92
N GLY A 283 0.71 3.04 4.25
CA GLY A 283 0.64 4.41 3.72
C GLY A 283 0.41 4.60 2.20
N HIS A 284 0.55 3.55 1.39
CA HIS A 284 0.56 3.61 -0.07
C HIS A 284 -0.79 3.28 -0.73
N TRP A 285 -1.83 3.02 0.07
CA TRP A 285 -3.16 2.63 -0.43
C TRP A 285 -4.03 3.85 -0.76
N LYS A 286 -4.55 3.92 -1.99
CA LYS A 286 -5.59 4.89 -2.33
C LYS A 286 -6.93 4.42 -1.77
N LEU A 287 -7.44 5.15 -0.78
CA LEU A 287 -8.78 4.91 -0.22
C LEU A 287 -9.86 5.30 -1.23
N LEU A 288 -10.80 4.39 -1.47
CA LEU A 288 -11.92 4.56 -2.39
C LEU A 288 -13.20 3.96 -1.81
N ARG A 289 -14.35 4.58 -2.01
CA ARG A 289 -15.64 3.89 -1.89
C ARG A 289 -15.87 3.06 -3.17
N PRO A 290 -16.67 1.99 -3.12
CA PRO A 290 -16.99 1.22 -4.34
C PRO A 290 -17.67 2.03 -5.45
N THR A 291 -18.24 3.19 -5.11
CA THR A 291 -18.85 4.15 -6.05
C THR A 291 -17.86 5.11 -6.69
N ASP A 292 -16.64 5.24 -6.17
CA ASP A 292 -15.64 6.23 -6.61
C ASP A 292 -14.89 5.73 -7.86
N TRP A 293 -15.64 5.35 -8.91
CA TRP A 293 -15.09 4.69 -10.10
C TRP A 293 -14.18 5.61 -10.92
N GLU A 294 -14.64 6.83 -11.19
CA GLU A 294 -13.90 7.82 -11.98
C GLU A 294 -12.58 8.18 -11.29
N LEU A 295 -12.63 8.36 -9.96
CA LEU A 295 -11.45 8.62 -9.14
C LEU A 295 -10.46 7.44 -9.17
N ALA A 296 -10.96 6.20 -9.19
CA ALA A 296 -10.11 5.02 -9.31
C ALA A 296 -9.38 4.99 -10.65
N LEU A 297 -10.09 5.23 -11.76
CA LEU A 297 -9.50 5.26 -13.10
C LEU A 297 -8.46 6.38 -13.23
N GLN A 298 -8.78 7.58 -12.76
CA GLN A 298 -7.84 8.71 -12.73
C GLN A 298 -6.56 8.35 -11.98
N TYR A 299 -6.69 7.78 -10.78
CA TYR A 299 -5.53 7.39 -9.98
C TYR A 299 -4.69 6.29 -10.64
N ILE A 300 -5.32 5.29 -11.26
CA ILE A 300 -4.62 4.23 -11.99
C ILE A 300 -3.85 4.83 -13.16
N GLU A 301 -4.48 5.68 -13.96
CA GLU A 301 -3.85 6.25 -15.16
C GLU A 301 -2.73 7.24 -14.82
N GLU A 302 -2.91 8.05 -13.78
CA GLU A 302 -1.83 8.87 -13.22
C GLU A 302 -0.66 8.03 -12.72
N SER A 303 -0.93 6.91 -12.05
CA SER A 303 0.10 5.99 -11.55
C SER A 303 0.85 5.33 -12.70
N ARG A 304 0.15 4.96 -13.78
CA ARG A 304 0.76 4.42 -15.00
C ARG A 304 1.65 5.46 -15.67
N ARG A 305 1.17 6.70 -15.82
CA ARG A 305 1.93 7.84 -16.39
C ARG A 305 3.16 8.20 -15.55
N LYS A 306 3.02 8.24 -14.21
CA LYS A 306 4.14 8.48 -13.28
C LYS A 306 5.14 7.32 -13.31
N GLY A 307 4.69 6.07 -13.47
CA GLY A 307 5.53 4.88 -13.65
C GLY A 307 6.40 4.94 -14.91
N LEU A 308 5.84 5.41 -16.03
CA LEU A 308 6.60 5.72 -17.25
C LEU A 308 7.68 6.81 -17.02
N ARG A 309 7.40 7.81 -16.18
CA ARG A 309 8.36 8.88 -15.84
C ARG A 309 9.42 8.46 -14.81
N MET A 310 9.14 7.49 -13.94
CA MET A 310 10.07 7.03 -12.90
C MET A 310 11.17 6.10 -13.44
N LEU A 311 10.90 5.28 -14.48
CA LEU A 311 11.92 4.38 -15.03
C LEU A 311 12.97 5.04 -15.90
N CYS A 312 12.69 6.20 -16.52
CA CYS A 312 13.74 6.97 -17.21
C CYS A 312 14.81 7.55 -16.25
N ARG A 313 14.55 7.58 -14.93
CA ARG A 313 15.50 8.03 -13.90
C ARG A 313 16.33 6.92 -13.24
N LYS A 314 16.05 5.63 -13.49
CA LYS A 314 16.82 4.52 -12.90
C LYS A 314 18.13 4.19 -13.63
N ALA A 315 18.44 4.86 -14.74
CA ALA A 315 19.75 4.77 -15.39
C ALA A 315 20.65 5.92 -14.90
N LYS A 316 21.72 5.57 -14.17
CA LYS A 316 22.76 6.41 -13.51
C LYS A 316 22.47 6.81 -12.07
N ALA A 317 22.70 5.86 -11.15
CA ALA A 317 23.31 6.21 -9.88
C ALA A 317 24.79 6.54 -10.15
N THR A 318 25.20 7.78 -9.89
CA THR A 318 26.61 8.22 -9.86
C THR A 318 26.97 8.43 -8.37
N PRO A 319 28.23 8.16 -7.93
CA PRO A 319 28.56 8.01 -6.52
C PRO A 319 28.45 9.31 -5.73
N ALA A 320 28.31 9.18 -4.40
CA ALA A 320 28.26 10.28 -3.45
C ALA A 320 29.44 11.26 -3.60
N LEU A 321 29.14 12.57 -3.52
CA LEU A 321 30.14 13.63 -3.42
C LEU A 321 30.82 13.60 -2.04
N PRO A 322 32.11 13.98 -1.93
CA PRO A 322 32.85 13.91 -0.67
C PRO A 322 32.38 14.97 0.34
N ALA A 323 32.52 14.64 1.64
CA ALA A 323 32.22 15.52 2.76
C ALA A 323 33.06 16.81 2.71
N GLY A 324 32.39 17.97 2.72
CA GLY A 324 33.05 19.28 2.73
C GLY A 324 32.29 20.45 2.09
N SER A 325 31.09 20.25 1.53
CA SER A 325 30.25 21.34 1.00
C SER A 325 29.17 21.74 2.00
N GLY A 326 29.09 23.03 2.32
CA GLY A 326 28.13 23.59 3.28
C GLY A 326 26.68 23.26 2.95
N ASN A 327 25.87 23.06 4.00
CA ASN A 327 24.48 22.62 3.97
C ASN A 327 23.60 23.41 2.98
N LEU A 328 23.45 22.86 1.78
CA LEU A 328 22.43 23.23 0.80
C LEU A 328 21.39 22.10 0.84
N GLU A 329 20.28 22.33 1.53
CA GLU A 329 19.15 21.40 1.50
C GLU A 329 18.32 21.65 0.25
N ILE A 330 18.02 20.58 -0.48
CA ILE A 330 17.16 20.60 -1.67
C ILE A 330 15.87 19.88 -1.29
N GLN A 331 14.76 20.60 -1.25
CA GLN A 331 13.43 19.99 -1.11
C GLN A 331 12.69 20.00 -2.44
N LEU A 332 12.11 18.84 -2.76
CA LEU A 332 11.19 18.66 -3.87
C LEU A 332 9.79 19.04 -3.40
N LEU A 333 9.23 20.09 -4.00
CA LEU A 333 7.83 20.46 -3.81
C LEU A 333 7.01 19.95 -5.00
N ASP A 334 5.95 19.23 -4.67
CA ASP A 334 4.93 18.75 -5.61
C ASP A 334 3.63 19.48 -5.26
N VAL A 335 3.30 20.51 -6.04
CA VAL A 335 2.05 21.27 -5.92
C VAL A 335 1.31 21.09 -7.22
N GLU A 336 0.16 20.41 -7.15
CA GLU A 336 -0.77 20.16 -8.27
C GLU A 336 -0.13 19.63 -9.57
N GLY A 337 0.95 18.85 -9.46
CA GLY A 337 1.53 18.13 -10.59
C GLY A 337 2.62 18.87 -11.36
N GLU A 338 3.00 20.08 -10.94
CA GLU A 338 4.22 20.75 -11.38
C GLU A 338 5.32 20.63 -10.33
N ARG A 339 6.53 20.25 -10.77
CA ARG A 339 7.68 20.02 -9.90
C ARG A 339 8.59 21.23 -9.92
N GLY A 340 8.73 21.88 -8.77
CA GLY A 340 9.75 22.90 -8.52
C GLY A 340 10.90 22.37 -7.65
N LEU A 341 12.09 22.95 -7.82
CA LEU A 341 13.21 22.77 -6.89
C LEU A 341 13.26 23.99 -5.97
N LEU A 342 13.11 23.76 -4.67
CA LEU A 342 13.28 24.81 -3.67
C LEU A 342 14.72 24.78 -3.18
N PHE A 343 15.46 25.88 -3.37
CA PHE A 343 16.79 26.08 -2.83
C PHE A 343 16.70 27.05 -1.65
N TYR A 344 17.13 26.64 -0.47
CA TYR A 344 17.37 27.58 0.62
C TYR A 344 18.62 27.17 1.40
N SER A 345 19.40 28.16 1.82
CA SER A 345 20.46 27.97 2.81
C SER A 345 19.92 28.38 4.19
N GLU A 346 20.52 27.87 5.26
CA GLU A 346 20.12 28.16 6.65
C GLU A 346 20.10 29.68 6.93
N LYS A 347 20.99 30.45 6.27
CA LYS A 347 21.04 31.91 6.31
C LYS A 347 19.82 32.61 5.67
N VAL A 348 19.21 32.01 4.64
CA VAL A 348 17.99 32.54 3.99
C VAL A 348 16.77 32.35 4.88
N ARG A 349 16.70 31.25 5.63
CA ARG A 349 15.64 30.98 6.62
C ARG A 349 15.68 32.00 7.76
N GLU A 350 16.86 32.31 8.29
CA GLU A 350 17.02 33.33 9.33
C GLU A 350 16.67 34.74 8.83
N ALA A 351 17.06 35.09 7.61
CA ALA A 351 16.71 36.39 7.01
C ALA A 351 15.20 36.54 6.77
N LEU A 352 14.51 35.47 6.35
CA LEU A 352 13.05 35.45 6.19
C LEU A 352 12.32 35.60 7.54
N LEU A 353 12.83 34.97 8.61
CA LEU A 353 12.26 35.04 9.96
C LEU A 353 12.51 36.40 10.65
N GLN A 354 13.54 37.15 10.23
CA GLN A 354 13.89 38.45 10.83
C GLN A 354 13.47 39.67 10.00
N GLY A 355 13.06 39.50 8.73
CA GLY A 355 12.54 40.57 7.88
C GLY A 355 11.08 40.94 8.18
N PRO A 356 10.63 42.17 7.88
CA PRO A 356 9.31 42.68 8.25
C PRO A 356 8.13 41.95 7.55
N PHE A 357 8.40 41.09 6.56
CA PHE A 357 7.39 40.40 5.75
C PHE A 357 6.51 39.41 6.53
N LEU A 358 7.01 38.87 7.65
CA LEU A 358 6.26 37.92 8.48
C LEU A 358 5.53 38.57 9.66
N ARG A 359 5.67 39.89 9.89
CA ARG A 359 4.98 40.55 11.03
C ARG A 359 3.61 41.12 10.69
N GLU A 360 3.22 41.22 9.42
CA GLU A 360 1.89 41.72 9.04
C GLU A 360 1.02 40.74 8.25
N THR A 361 1.48 39.51 8.03
CA THR A 361 0.65 38.46 7.42
C THR A 361 0.06 37.58 8.51
N SER A 362 -1.14 37.94 8.96
CA SER A 362 -1.99 37.04 9.75
C SER A 362 -2.27 35.75 8.95
N ASP A 363 -1.81 34.63 9.50
CA ASP A 363 -2.21 33.22 9.37
C ASP A 363 -2.63 32.58 8.03
N ALA A 364 -2.52 33.23 6.86
CA ALA A 364 -3.05 32.67 5.60
C ALA A 364 -2.08 32.63 4.39
N TRP A 365 -0.85 33.14 4.51
CA TRP A 365 0.08 33.23 3.38
C TRP A 365 1.34 32.39 3.61
N ALA A 366 1.36 31.15 3.12
CA ALA A 366 2.55 30.32 3.10
C ALA A 366 3.23 30.44 1.71
N GLY A 367 4.33 31.18 1.63
CA GLY A 367 5.01 31.50 0.37
C GLY A 367 5.74 30.31 -0.28
N THR A 368 5.82 30.31 -1.62
CA THR A 368 6.67 29.42 -2.44
C THR A 368 7.57 30.30 -3.31
N LEU A 369 8.85 29.96 -3.44
CA LEU A 369 9.83 30.72 -4.24
C LEU A 369 10.16 29.92 -5.52
N LEU A 370 10.07 30.55 -6.70
CA LEU A 370 10.53 30.00 -7.97
C LEU A 370 11.59 30.94 -8.56
N VAL A 371 12.78 30.41 -8.86
CA VAL A 371 13.84 31.16 -9.58
C VAL A 371 14.06 30.49 -10.93
N HIS A 372 13.91 31.24 -12.02
CA HIS A 372 14.17 30.74 -13.37
C HIS A 372 15.62 31.06 -13.81
N GLN A 373 16.32 29.99 -14.18
CA GLN A 373 17.68 29.82 -14.75
C GLN A 373 18.66 31.00 -14.88
N GLY A 374 19.91 30.71 -14.46
CA GLY A 374 21.11 31.17 -15.18
C GLY A 374 22.34 31.42 -14.30
N ALA A 375 23.28 30.47 -14.33
CA ALA A 375 24.66 30.54 -13.82
C ALA A 375 24.90 30.32 -12.32
N LEU A 376 25.68 29.26 -12.04
CA LEU A 376 26.57 29.13 -10.89
C LEU A 376 27.43 30.40 -10.77
N LEU A 377 27.49 31.00 -9.58
CA LEU A 377 28.68 31.73 -9.14
C LEU A 377 28.82 31.58 -7.62
N SER A 378 30.05 31.25 -7.26
CA SER A 378 30.63 31.27 -5.93
C SER A 378 30.67 32.67 -5.32
N ASP A 379 30.75 32.69 -4.00
CA ASP A 379 31.25 33.76 -3.12
C ASP A 379 30.29 34.75 -2.45
N GLU A 380 30.77 35.16 -1.28
CA GLU A 380 30.11 35.79 -0.13
C GLU A 380 29.54 37.22 -0.29
N ARG A 381 28.47 37.49 0.51
CA ARG A 381 28.00 38.78 1.10
C ARG A 381 27.36 39.85 0.19
N GLN A 382 26.08 40.19 0.47
CA GLN A 382 25.57 41.50 0.92
C GLN A 382 24.03 41.60 0.76
N ALA A 383 23.38 42.43 1.58
CA ALA A 383 21.92 42.62 1.69
C ALA A 383 21.36 43.69 0.72
N PHE A 384 20.10 43.53 0.28
CA PHE A 384 19.40 44.45 -0.65
C PHE A 384 18.30 45.27 0.01
N ALA A 385 18.17 46.52 -0.43
CA ALA A 385 17.08 47.44 -0.10
C ALA A 385 15.92 47.30 -1.10
N PHE A 386 14.68 47.48 -0.63
CA PHE A 386 13.46 47.34 -1.43
C PHE A 386 12.72 48.68 -1.56
N SER A 387 12.21 48.98 -2.77
CA SER A 387 11.24 50.04 -3.02
C SER A 387 10.04 49.47 -3.78
N THR A 388 8.84 49.88 -3.38
CA THR A 388 7.54 49.47 -3.94
C THR A 388 7.12 50.40 -5.07
N LEU A 389 6.87 49.87 -6.27
CA LEU A 389 6.30 50.59 -7.42
C LEU A 389 5.30 49.65 -8.12
N GLU A 390 4.02 49.72 -7.75
CA GLU A 390 2.98 48.79 -8.26
C GLU A 390 2.19 49.34 -9.47
N GLU A 391 2.22 50.64 -9.80
CA GLU A 391 1.25 51.19 -10.77
C GLU A 391 1.82 51.93 -12.00
N GLU A 392 3.05 52.46 -11.98
CA GLU A 392 3.54 53.27 -13.12
C GLU A 392 4.20 52.46 -14.25
N TYR A 393 4.55 51.20 -14.02
CA TYR A 393 5.36 50.41 -14.96
C TYR A 393 4.53 49.59 -15.97
N LEU A 394 3.28 49.25 -15.63
CA LEU A 394 2.38 48.53 -16.54
C LEU A 394 2.01 49.35 -17.78
N GLN A 395 2.12 50.69 -17.73
CA GLN A 395 1.90 51.56 -18.89
C GLN A 395 3.19 51.95 -19.66
N LYS A 396 4.37 51.95 -19.03
CA LYS A 396 5.62 52.44 -19.65
C LYS A 396 6.53 51.37 -20.24
N ALA A 397 6.34 50.09 -19.91
CA ALA A 397 7.29 49.04 -20.29
C ALA A 397 7.08 48.40 -21.68
N GLY A 398 6.06 48.77 -22.44
CA GLY A 398 5.89 48.32 -23.83
C GLY A 398 6.00 46.79 -24.03
N LEU A 399 5.59 46.00 -23.03
CA LEU A 399 5.59 44.55 -23.15
C LEU A 399 4.42 44.14 -24.05
N PRO A 400 4.65 43.28 -25.06
CA PRO A 400 3.59 42.83 -25.95
C PRO A 400 2.48 42.16 -25.16
N GLU A 401 1.23 42.40 -25.56
CA GLU A 401 0.00 41.88 -24.95
C GLU A 401 -0.01 40.33 -24.83
N GLU A 402 0.85 39.67 -25.60
CA GLU A 402 1.08 38.21 -25.66
C GLU A 402 1.88 37.62 -24.48
N SER A 403 2.37 38.45 -23.55
CA SER A 403 3.09 38.00 -22.35
C SER A 403 2.22 37.86 -21.09
N ARG A 404 0.90 38.08 -21.21
CA ARG A 404 -0.04 37.46 -20.27
C ARG A 404 0.00 35.95 -20.50
N PRO A 405 0.18 35.12 -19.46
CA PRO A 405 -0.05 33.69 -19.64
C PRO A 405 -1.53 33.49 -19.97
N GLU A 406 -1.86 33.31 -21.25
CA GLU A 406 -3.22 33.12 -21.76
C GLU A 406 -3.90 31.81 -21.32
N SER A 407 -3.37 31.13 -20.30
CA SER A 407 -4.05 29.98 -19.71
C SER A 407 -3.74 29.79 -18.24
N LEU A 408 -3.67 30.85 -17.44
CA LEU A 408 -3.94 30.68 -16.02
C LEU A 408 -5.43 30.39 -15.85
N PRO A 409 -5.83 29.26 -15.24
CA PRO A 409 -7.23 28.95 -15.00
C PRO A 409 -7.94 30.12 -14.29
N ASN A 410 -9.22 30.37 -14.58
CA ASN A 410 -9.98 31.50 -14.01
C ASN A 410 -9.92 31.63 -12.47
N TRP A 411 -9.58 30.55 -11.74
CA TRP A 411 -9.40 30.59 -10.29
C TRP A 411 -8.08 31.27 -9.85
N MET A 412 -7.04 31.29 -10.69
CA MET A 412 -5.75 31.93 -10.39
C MET A 412 -5.79 33.45 -10.58
N ALA A 413 -6.57 34.00 -11.52
CA ALA A 413 -6.53 35.43 -11.86
C ALA A 413 -6.79 36.41 -10.68
N SER A 414 -7.41 35.95 -9.59
CA SER A 414 -7.73 36.72 -8.39
C SER A 414 -6.88 36.38 -7.16
N HIS A 415 -5.89 35.49 -7.28
CA HIS A 415 -5.21 34.87 -6.14
C HIS A 415 -3.67 34.91 -6.20
N TRP A 416 -3.04 35.77 -7.00
CA TRP A 416 -1.58 35.93 -7.00
C TRP A 416 -1.11 37.39 -7.00
N LYS A 417 0.13 37.61 -6.56
CA LYS A 417 0.89 38.87 -6.66
C LYS A 417 2.31 38.58 -7.16
N ALA A 418 2.87 39.47 -7.96
CA ALA A 418 4.29 39.44 -8.33
C ALA A 418 5.04 40.64 -7.79
N PHE A 419 6.28 40.43 -7.37
CA PHE A 419 7.21 41.44 -6.90
C PHE A 419 8.46 41.42 -7.76
N GLU A 420 9.01 42.59 -8.05
CA GLU A 420 10.26 42.74 -8.80
C GLU A 420 11.35 43.28 -7.86
N GLY A 421 12.55 42.71 -7.97
CA GLY A 421 13.74 43.19 -7.27
C GLY A 421 14.90 43.36 -8.24
N LYS A 422 15.79 44.31 -7.95
CA LYS A 422 16.95 44.62 -8.78
C LYS A 422 18.25 44.30 -8.02
N HIS A 423 19.04 43.39 -8.57
CA HIS A 423 20.41 43.12 -8.14
C HIS A 423 21.29 44.36 -8.47
N PRO A 424 22.37 44.65 -7.72
CA PRO A 424 23.17 45.85 -7.91
C PRO A 424 24.03 45.75 -9.18
N GLU A 425 24.19 44.54 -9.73
CA GLU A 425 24.77 44.26 -11.05
C GLU A 425 23.75 44.43 -12.20
N GLY A 426 22.58 45.00 -11.93
CA GLY A 426 21.58 45.35 -12.93
C GLY A 426 20.65 44.21 -13.36
N LYS A 427 20.78 43.01 -12.78
CA LYS A 427 19.88 41.87 -13.05
C LYS A 427 18.58 42.03 -12.28
N ILE A 428 17.46 41.82 -12.97
CA ILE A 428 16.11 41.90 -12.40
C ILE A 428 15.63 40.49 -12.07
N TRP A 429 14.96 40.31 -10.93
CA TRP A 429 14.32 39.06 -10.56
C TRP A 429 12.86 39.30 -10.15
N HIS A 430 12.03 38.27 -10.32
CA HIS A 430 10.60 38.32 -10.01
C HIS A 430 10.22 37.23 -9.01
N LEU A 431 9.38 37.58 -8.03
CA LEU A 431 8.82 36.69 -7.02
C LEU A 431 7.30 36.65 -7.19
N ILE A 432 6.73 35.46 -7.35
CA ILE A 432 5.28 35.26 -7.48
C ILE A 432 4.75 34.57 -6.23
N VAL A 433 3.74 35.18 -5.60
CA VAL A 433 3.07 34.67 -4.40
C VAL A 433 1.63 34.35 -4.74
N ILE A 434 1.18 33.13 -4.42
CA ILE A 434 -0.19 32.67 -4.67
C ILE A 434 -0.90 32.41 -3.34
N LYS A 435 -2.13 32.92 -3.21
CA LYS A 435 -3.03 32.75 -2.05
C LYS A 435 -3.67 31.36 -2.14
N LYS A 436 -3.60 30.59 -1.06
CA LYS A 436 -4.10 29.22 -0.98
C LYS A 436 -5.63 29.14 -0.94
#